data_AF-A0A7V1MMW2-F1
#
_entry.id   AF-A0A7V1MMW2-F1
#
_cell.length_a   1.000
_cell.length_b   1.000
_cell.length_c   1.000
_cell.angle_alpha   90.00
_cell.angle_beta   90.00
_cell.angle_gamma   90.00
#
_symmetry.space_group_name_H-M   'P 1'
#
loop_
_entity.id
_entity.type
_entity.pdbx_description
1 polymer ?
#
loop_
_entity_poly.entity_id
_entity_poly.type
_entity_poly.pdbx_seq_one_letter_code
_entity_poly.pdbx_strand_id
1 'polypeptide(L)'
;MISSSLKVINLPQQISYEFIDPQTQARLSQIKFTEGITNMKLSLKLYLPRNADEQVVIDKSIEFYCLALDDEQSSQINELLASKKSVGSKEIDDLKAGNVKLELIPRGVGKIEVLALSLYHEIKVGENVNMEVRVKNAGTRRLDNIRIYTDLPLNWRSEIKPDLIASLDQGKEEIVAIDFIPSEDASVGDFEPKIRTECIADNRRVESEDKIVRIHISARANVLGITLLVIFLVGLLVGIVVFGIKLTRR
;
A
#
# COMPACT_ATOMS: atom_id res chain seq x y z
N MET A 1 24.80 33.97 -30.94
CA MET A 1 23.70 33.20 -30.31
C MET A 1 24.18 32.85 -28.91
N ILE A 2 23.53 33.38 -27.87
CA ILE A 2 23.91 33.09 -26.48
C ILE A 2 23.21 31.79 -26.10
N SER A 3 23.98 30.75 -25.75
CA SER A 3 23.44 29.53 -25.16
C SER A 3 23.77 29.49 -23.68
N SER A 4 22.77 29.16 -22.87
CA SER A 4 22.99 28.95 -21.44
C SER A 4 22.57 27.52 -21.09
N SER A 5 23.41 26.83 -20.34
CA SER A 5 23.08 25.55 -19.74
C SER A 5 22.23 25.73 -18.50
N LEU A 6 21.27 24.84 -18.29
CA LEU A 6 20.40 24.83 -17.12
C LEU A 6 20.86 23.76 -16.14
N LYS A 7 21.03 24.14 -14.87
CA LYS A 7 21.49 23.21 -13.84
C LYS A 7 20.78 23.43 -12.51
N VAL A 8 20.52 22.36 -11.79
CA VAL A 8 20.07 22.40 -10.39
C VAL A 8 21.20 21.97 -9.47
N ILE A 9 21.42 22.70 -8.38
CA ILE A 9 22.45 22.43 -7.38
C ILE A 9 21.85 22.38 -5.97
N ASN A 10 22.56 21.73 -5.04
CA ASN A 10 22.15 21.47 -3.65
C ASN A 10 20.90 20.57 -3.50
N LEU A 11 20.46 19.93 -4.57
CA LEU A 11 19.39 18.94 -4.53
C LEU A 11 19.99 17.55 -4.17
N PRO A 12 19.38 16.77 -3.26
CA PRO A 12 19.79 15.40 -2.98
C PRO A 12 19.81 14.53 -4.25
N GLN A 13 20.75 13.58 -4.33
CA GLN A 13 20.95 12.76 -5.53
C GLN A 13 19.76 11.86 -5.88
N GLN A 14 18.91 11.56 -4.90
CA GLN A 14 17.70 10.76 -5.03
C GLN A 14 16.57 11.52 -5.73
N ILE A 15 16.64 12.86 -5.76
CA ILE A 15 15.63 13.69 -6.41
C ILE A 15 16.16 14.03 -7.80
N SER A 16 15.55 13.41 -8.82
CA SER A 16 15.83 13.79 -10.20
C SER A 16 15.01 15.01 -10.60
N TYR A 17 15.51 15.74 -11.59
CA TYR A 17 14.87 16.96 -12.07
C TYR A 17 14.90 17.07 -13.59
N GLU A 18 13.95 17.84 -14.12
CA GLU A 18 13.85 18.17 -15.53
C GLU A 18 13.36 19.59 -15.72
N PHE A 19 13.98 20.33 -16.64
CA PHE A 19 13.40 21.55 -17.18
C PHE A 19 12.59 21.22 -18.42
N ILE A 20 11.38 21.75 -18.51
CA ILE A 20 10.41 21.42 -19.56
C ILE A 20 9.83 22.71 -20.13
N ASP A 21 9.71 22.75 -21.46
CA ASP A 21 8.90 23.77 -22.12
C ASP A 21 7.41 23.46 -21.91
N PRO A 22 6.63 24.35 -21.27
CA PRO A 22 5.22 24.09 -20.98
C PRO A 22 4.37 23.88 -22.25
N GLN A 23 4.74 24.46 -23.39
CA GLN A 23 3.97 24.37 -24.64
C GLN A 23 4.21 23.05 -25.37
N THR A 24 5.48 22.67 -25.51
CA THR A 24 5.87 21.48 -26.30
C THR A 24 6.06 20.23 -25.45
N GLN A 25 6.12 20.37 -24.12
CA GLN A 25 6.55 19.33 -23.18
C GLN A 25 7.96 18.77 -23.46
N ALA A 26 8.77 19.47 -24.26
CA ALA A 26 10.14 19.06 -24.55
C ALA A 26 11.04 19.25 -23.31
N ARG A 27 11.86 18.24 -23.01
CA ARG A 27 12.90 18.34 -21.99
C ARG A 27 14.05 19.21 -22.52
N LEU A 28 14.47 20.18 -21.71
CA LEU A 28 15.52 21.12 -22.04
C LEU A 28 16.66 21.00 -21.02
N SER A 29 17.90 20.94 -21.51
CA SER A 29 19.13 21.07 -20.70
C SER A 29 19.89 22.36 -21.00
N GLN A 30 19.52 23.03 -22.10
CA GLN A 30 20.11 24.27 -22.56
C GLN A 30 19.02 25.16 -23.15
N ILE A 31 19.22 26.46 -23.04
CA ILE A 31 18.38 27.48 -23.64
C ILE A 31 19.17 28.23 -24.70
N LYS A 32 18.53 28.51 -25.83
CA LYS A 32 19.09 29.35 -26.90
C LYS A 32 18.07 30.41 -27.23
N PHE A 33 18.47 31.67 -27.11
CA PHE A 33 17.64 32.79 -27.51
C PHE A 33 17.85 33.06 -29.00
N THR A 34 16.78 32.92 -29.78
CA THR A 34 16.73 33.37 -31.18
C THR A 34 16.41 34.86 -31.22
N GLU A 35 16.77 35.53 -32.32
CA GLU A 35 16.51 36.96 -32.50
C GLU A 35 15.01 37.26 -32.32
N GLY A 36 14.69 38.25 -31.50
CA GLY A 36 13.31 38.65 -31.17
C GLY A 36 12.70 37.95 -29.94
N ILE A 37 13.30 36.90 -29.40
CA ILE A 37 12.85 36.25 -28.16
C ILE A 37 13.68 36.77 -26.97
N THR A 38 13.05 37.54 -26.09
CA THR A 38 13.70 38.14 -24.91
C THR A 38 13.36 37.43 -23.60
N ASN A 39 12.36 36.55 -23.59
CA ASN A 39 11.99 35.74 -22.45
C ASN A 39 11.59 34.32 -22.88
N MET A 40 11.81 33.36 -21.99
CA MET A 40 11.34 31.98 -22.16
C MET A 40 10.87 31.45 -20.81
N LYS A 41 9.69 30.85 -20.78
CA LYS A 41 9.12 30.26 -19.57
C LYS A 41 9.41 28.77 -19.56
N LEU A 42 9.92 28.28 -18.44
CA LEU A 42 10.25 26.88 -18.23
C LEU A 42 9.53 26.36 -16.98
N SER A 43 9.17 25.08 -17.02
CA SER A 43 8.67 24.34 -15.87
C SER A 43 9.78 23.47 -15.31
N LEU A 44 10.05 23.57 -14.02
CA LEU A 44 10.90 22.61 -13.32
C LEU A 44 10.02 21.49 -12.78
N LYS A 45 10.25 20.24 -13.20
CA LYS A 45 9.67 19.05 -12.58
C LYS A 45 10.71 18.39 -11.68
N LEU A 46 10.31 18.05 -10.47
CA LEU A 46 11.11 17.32 -9.49
C LEU A 46 10.44 15.96 -9.25
N TYR A 47 11.22 14.89 -9.23
CA TYR A 47 10.73 13.55 -8.94
C TYR A 47 11.25 13.10 -7.60
N LEU A 48 10.36 13.02 -6.61
CA LEU A 48 10.71 12.55 -5.29
C LEU A 48 10.85 11.02 -5.28
N PRO A 49 11.77 10.47 -4.48
CA PRO A 49 11.89 9.03 -4.29
C PRO A 49 10.62 8.45 -3.66
N ARG A 50 10.33 7.18 -3.97
CA ARG A 50 9.17 6.47 -3.43
C ARG A 50 9.25 6.27 -1.90
N ASN A 51 10.47 6.15 -1.37
CA ASN A 51 10.73 6.01 0.06
C ASN A 51 11.55 7.20 0.54
N ALA A 52 11.16 7.77 1.68
CA ALA A 52 12.03 8.70 2.40
C ALA A 52 13.30 7.97 2.87
N ASP A 53 14.43 8.67 2.82
CA ASP A 53 15.72 8.20 3.31
C ASP A 53 16.38 9.31 4.17
N GLU A 54 17.62 9.10 4.62
CA GLU A 54 18.33 10.08 5.46
C GLU A 54 18.57 11.44 4.77
N GLN A 55 18.51 11.50 3.43
CA GLN A 55 18.76 12.72 2.66
C GLN A 55 17.46 13.44 2.29
N VAL A 56 16.37 12.70 2.10
CA VAL A 56 15.02 13.24 1.82
C VAL A 56 14.13 12.98 3.04
N VAL A 57 14.31 13.83 4.06
CA VAL A 57 13.52 13.78 5.30
C VAL A 57 12.18 14.49 5.10
N ILE A 58 11.09 13.82 5.45
CA ILE A 58 9.73 14.36 5.38
C ILE A 58 9.60 15.58 6.30
N ASP A 59 8.84 16.58 5.85
CA ASP A 59 8.58 17.84 6.55
C ASP A 59 9.84 18.69 6.85
N LYS A 60 10.98 18.30 6.30
CA LYS A 60 12.21 19.09 6.35
C LYS A 60 12.42 19.81 5.03
N SER A 61 12.65 21.11 5.12
CA SER A 61 12.98 21.95 3.98
C SER A 61 14.31 21.54 3.34
N ILE A 62 14.29 21.49 1.99
CA ILE A 62 15.46 21.31 1.13
C ILE A 62 15.59 22.57 0.28
N GLU A 63 16.60 23.37 0.56
CA GLU A 63 16.94 24.54 -0.23
C GLU A 63 17.84 24.16 -1.40
N PHE A 64 17.48 24.60 -2.60
CA PHE A 64 18.25 24.33 -3.82
C PHE A 64 18.22 25.54 -4.76
N TYR A 65 19.10 25.53 -5.75
CA TYR A 65 19.19 26.62 -6.73
C TYR A 65 19.07 26.09 -8.15
N CYS A 66 18.34 26.83 -8.98
CA CYS A 66 18.35 26.66 -10.43
C CYS A 66 19.22 27.75 -11.04
N LEU A 67 20.14 27.35 -11.91
CA LEU A 67 21.13 28.21 -12.54
C LEU A 67 20.98 28.17 -14.06
N ALA A 68 21.12 29.33 -14.70
CA ALA A 68 21.36 29.49 -16.12
C ALA A 68 22.81 29.98 -16.31
N LEU A 69 23.64 29.13 -16.90
CA LEU A 69 25.10 29.25 -16.91
C LEU A 69 25.63 29.32 -18.33
N ASP A 70 26.56 30.23 -18.60
CA ASP A 70 27.43 30.12 -19.78
C ASP A 70 28.50 29.02 -19.59
N ASP A 71 29.36 28.84 -20.60
CA ASP A 71 30.38 27.78 -20.60
C ASP A 71 31.46 27.98 -19.51
N GLU A 72 31.81 29.23 -19.19
CA GLU A 72 32.80 29.55 -18.16
C GLU A 72 32.22 29.30 -16.76
N GLN A 73 31.01 29.81 -16.51
CA GLN A 73 30.27 29.61 -15.26
C GLN A 73 29.97 28.13 -15.02
N SER A 74 29.65 27.37 -16.08
CA SER A 74 29.42 25.92 -16.01
C SER A 74 30.68 25.16 -15.56
N SER A 75 31.84 25.57 -16.04
CA SER A 75 33.12 24.97 -15.62
C SER A 75 33.42 25.28 -14.15
N GLN A 76 33.28 26.55 -13.74
CA GLN A 76 33.49 26.98 -12.36
C GLN A 76 32.57 26.25 -11.36
N ILE A 77 31.28 26.08 -11.67
CA ILE A 77 30.36 25.38 -10.77
C ILE A 77 30.66 23.87 -10.68
N ASN A 78 31.16 23.25 -11.76
CA ASN A 78 31.52 21.84 -11.74
C ASN A 78 32.71 21.59 -10.81
N GLU A 79 33.71 22.48 -10.79
CA GLU A 79 34.84 22.41 -9.87
C GLU A 79 34.42 22.62 -8.41
N LEU A 80 33.50 23.56 -8.15
CA LEU A 80 32.94 23.78 -6.82
C LEU A 80 32.19 22.55 -6.30
N LEU A 81 31.39 21.90 -7.14
CA LEU A 81 30.65 20.68 -6.78
C LEU A 81 31.55 19.45 -6.63
N ALA A 82 32.71 19.42 -7.30
CA ALA A 82 33.71 18.37 -7.11
C ALA A 82 34.42 18.47 -5.76
N SER A 83 34.57 19.69 -5.22
CA SER A 83 35.28 19.96 -3.97
C SER A 83 34.38 20.05 -2.73
N LYS A 84 33.09 20.38 -2.89
CA LYS A 84 32.13 20.55 -1.79
C LYS A 84 30.83 19.81 -2.06
N LYS A 85 30.20 19.32 -0.97
CA LYS A 85 28.88 18.67 -1.01
C LYS A 85 27.74 19.64 -1.33
N SER A 86 27.88 20.92 -0.96
CA SER A 86 26.90 21.97 -1.21
C SER A 86 27.57 23.32 -1.44
N VAL A 87 26.96 24.16 -2.27
CA VAL A 87 27.43 25.51 -2.61
C VAL A 87 26.59 26.54 -1.85
N GLY A 88 27.23 27.50 -1.18
CA GLY A 88 26.55 28.55 -0.42
C GLY A 88 26.02 29.68 -1.31
N SER A 89 25.19 30.56 -0.74
CA SER A 89 24.62 31.69 -1.47
C SER A 89 25.69 32.65 -2.00
N LYS A 90 26.75 32.88 -1.22
CA LYS A 90 27.84 33.80 -1.59
C LYS A 90 28.58 33.31 -2.84
N GLU A 91 28.90 32.02 -2.91
CA GLU A 91 29.57 31.46 -4.09
C GLU A 91 28.68 31.50 -5.35
N ILE A 92 27.35 31.40 -5.19
CA ILE A 92 26.40 31.52 -6.29
C ILE A 92 26.30 32.98 -6.77
N ASP A 93 26.31 33.92 -5.84
CA ASP A 93 26.30 35.36 -6.16
C ASP A 93 27.61 35.77 -6.86
N ASP A 94 28.75 35.22 -6.41
CA ASP A 94 30.08 35.45 -7.00
C ASP A 94 30.18 34.92 -8.45
N LEU A 95 29.41 33.88 -8.80
CA LEU A 95 29.32 33.32 -10.16
C LEU A 95 28.68 34.31 -11.15
N LYS A 96 27.91 35.28 -10.65
CA LYS A 96 27.14 36.27 -11.45
C LYS A 96 26.25 35.61 -12.52
N ALA A 97 25.82 34.38 -12.28
CA ALA A 97 24.91 33.64 -13.14
C ALA A 97 23.46 34.00 -12.83
N GLY A 98 22.59 33.86 -13.83
CA GLY A 98 21.15 33.92 -13.61
C GLY A 98 20.73 32.78 -12.68
N ASN A 99 20.22 33.10 -11.50
CA ASN A 99 19.87 32.10 -10.49
C ASN A 99 18.51 32.37 -9.85
N VAL A 100 17.88 31.30 -9.36
CA VAL A 100 16.71 31.37 -8.49
C VAL A 100 16.88 30.39 -7.35
N LYS A 101 16.71 30.89 -6.11
CA LYS A 101 16.65 30.06 -4.91
C LYS A 101 15.24 29.50 -4.76
N LEU A 102 15.13 28.18 -4.61
CA LEU A 102 13.88 27.46 -4.44
C LEU A 102 13.95 26.56 -3.21
N GLU A 103 12.77 26.22 -2.71
CA GLU A 103 12.59 25.39 -1.53
C GLU A 103 11.63 24.24 -1.85
N LEU A 104 12.03 23.01 -1.47
CA LEU A 104 11.21 21.83 -1.54
C LEU A 104 10.93 21.33 -0.12
N ILE A 105 9.67 21.12 0.22
CA ILE A 105 9.26 20.48 1.46
C ILE A 105 8.61 19.13 1.09
N PRO A 106 9.33 17.99 1.19
CA PRO A 106 8.76 16.68 0.95
C PRO A 106 7.63 16.40 1.93
N ARG A 107 6.43 16.11 1.42
CA ARG A 107 5.26 15.76 2.24
C ARG A 107 5.01 14.26 2.17
N GLY A 108 5.04 13.63 3.34
CA GLY A 108 4.72 12.21 3.47
C GLY A 108 3.24 11.95 3.29
N VAL A 109 2.90 10.76 2.82
CA VAL A 109 1.51 10.29 2.71
C VAL A 109 1.34 9.05 3.58
N GLY A 110 0.25 9.01 4.34
CA GLY A 110 -0.18 7.78 5.02
C GLY A 110 -0.85 6.87 4.01
N LYS A 111 -0.49 5.57 4.02
CA LYS A 111 -1.17 4.56 3.21
C LYS A 111 -1.12 3.22 3.94
N ILE A 112 -2.27 2.61 4.14
CA ILE A 112 -2.42 1.32 4.79
C ILE A 112 -2.84 0.26 3.78
N GLU A 113 -2.26 -0.92 3.87
CA GLU A 113 -2.61 -2.08 3.05
C GLU A 113 -2.88 -3.28 3.95
N VAL A 114 -3.97 -4.00 3.68
CA VAL A 114 -4.34 -5.24 4.37
C VAL A 114 -4.18 -6.40 3.39
N LEU A 115 -3.32 -7.35 3.75
CA LEU A 115 -2.94 -8.50 2.93
C LEU A 115 -3.37 -9.79 3.63
N ALA A 116 -4.07 -10.67 2.91
CA ALA A 116 -4.48 -11.98 3.42
C ALA A 116 -3.99 -13.07 2.47
N LEU A 117 -3.74 -14.28 3.00
CA LEU A 117 -3.39 -15.44 2.17
C LEU A 117 -4.58 -15.91 1.32
N SER A 118 -5.75 -15.96 1.96
CA SER A 118 -7.04 -16.24 1.32
C SER A 118 -8.09 -15.31 1.89
N LEU A 119 -9.02 -14.88 1.03
CA LEU A 119 -10.26 -14.20 1.41
C LEU A 119 -11.47 -15.09 1.14
N TYR A 120 -11.27 -16.37 0.82
CA TYR A 120 -12.32 -17.35 0.59
C TYR A 120 -12.15 -18.52 1.56
N HIS A 121 -13.24 -18.87 2.23
CA HIS A 121 -13.29 -19.95 3.20
C HIS A 121 -14.56 -20.78 3.00
N GLU A 122 -14.41 -22.10 3.09
CA GLU A 122 -15.53 -23.04 3.11
C GLU A 122 -15.56 -23.71 4.49
N ILE A 123 -16.71 -23.66 5.15
CA ILE A 123 -16.93 -24.22 6.47
C ILE A 123 -18.25 -24.99 6.51
N LYS A 124 -18.43 -25.81 7.54
CA LYS A 124 -19.72 -26.43 7.84
C LYS A 124 -20.47 -25.61 8.89
N VAL A 125 -21.78 -25.81 8.97
CA VAL A 125 -22.60 -25.24 10.05
C VAL A 125 -21.97 -25.55 11.42
N GLY A 126 -21.81 -24.50 12.23
CA GLY A 126 -21.21 -24.53 13.58
C GLY A 126 -19.68 -24.54 13.62
N GLU A 127 -18.99 -24.29 12.50
CA GLU A 127 -17.54 -24.07 12.45
C GLU A 127 -17.21 -22.57 12.37
N ASN A 128 -16.05 -22.19 12.88
CA ASN A 128 -15.54 -20.82 12.82
C ASN A 128 -14.53 -20.67 11.66
N VAL A 129 -14.31 -19.43 11.22
CA VAL A 129 -13.23 -19.09 10.29
C VAL A 129 -12.16 -18.34 11.05
N ASN A 130 -11.00 -18.96 11.20
CA ASN A 130 -9.80 -18.36 11.79
C ASN A 130 -8.83 -18.01 10.66
N MET A 131 -8.50 -16.73 10.52
CA MET A 131 -7.61 -16.22 9.49
C MET A 131 -6.63 -15.18 10.04
N GLU A 132 -5.49 -15.05 9.37
CA GLU A 132 -4.50 -14.01 9.66
C GLU A 132 -4.44 -13.02 8.50
N VAL A 133 -4.39 -11.75 8.84
CA VAL A 133 -4.13 -10.66 7.90
C VAL A 133 -2.87 -9.91 8.30
N ARG A 134 -2.09 -9.50 7.31
CA ARG A 134 -0.95 -8.61 7.48
C ARG A 134 -1.38 -7.18 7.19
N VAL A 135 -1.30 -6.34 8.20
CA VAL A 135 -1.54 -4.90 8.11
C VAL A 135 -0.20 -4.22 7.89
N LYS A 136 -0.05 -3.52 6.77
CA LYS A 136 1.22 -2.91 6.34
C LYS A 136 1.09 -1.41 6.14
N ASN A 137 2.08 -0.66 6.62
CA ASN A 137 2.25 0.73 6.24
C ASN A 137 2.99 0.81 4.90
N ALA A 138 2.22 0.98 3.82
CA ALA A 138 2.74 1.17 2.46
C ALA A 138 3.01 2.65 2.12
N GLY A 139 2.72 3.56 3.05
CA GLY A 139 2.96 4.98 2.91
C GLY A 139 4.39 5.36 3.28
N THR A 140 4.66 6.66 3.31
CA THR A 140 5.94 7.23 3.74
C THR A 140 5.85 7.87 5.12
N ARG A 141 4.63 8.07 5.65
CA ARG A 141 4.41 8.58 7.01
C ARG A 141 4.07 7.44 7.97
N ARG A 142 4.51 7.54 9.22
CA ARG A 142 4.07 6.65 10.30
C ARG A 142 2.54 6.72 10.43
N LEU A 143 1.93 5.56 10.61
CA LEU A 143 0.51 5.42 10.90
C LEU A 143 0.34 5.25 12.40
N ASP A 144 -0.64 5.95 12.99
CA ASP A 144 -0.96 5.89 14.40
C ASP A 144 -2.44 5.48 14.58
N ASN A 145 -2.75 4.83 15.72
CA ASN A 145 -4.10 4.40 16.10
C ASN A 145 -4.83 3.57 15.03
N ILE A 146 -4.16 2.52 14.54
CA ILE A 146 -4.73 1.64 13.52
C ILE A 146 -5.74 0.71 14.18
N ARG A 147 -7.03 0.95 13.94
CA ARG A 147 -8.13 0.12 14.42
C ARG A 147 -8.58 -0.84 13.33
N ILE A 148 -8.70 -2.11 13.69
CA ILE A 148 -9.22 -3.17 12.82
C ILE A 148 -10.56 -3.61 13.38
N TYR A 149 -11.57 -3.63 12.53
CA TYR A 149 -12.92 -4.05 12.89
C TYR A 149 -13.61 -4.69 11.70
N THR A 150 -14.74 -5.33 11.94
CA THR A 150 -15.46 -6.09 10.92
C THR A 150 -16.92 -5.66 10.81
N ASP A 151 -17.42 -5.53 9.59
CA ASP A 151 -18.86 -5.49 9.32
C ASP A 151 -19.33 -6.93 9.09
N LEU A 152 -20.26 -7.38 9.91
CA LEU A 152 -20.68 -8.77 9.95
C LEU A 152 -22.13 -8.95 9.47
N PRO A 153 -22.48 -10.15 8.96
CA PRO A 153 -23.87 -10.57 8.83
C PRO A 153 -24.61 -10.52 10.17
N LEU A 154 -25.95 -10.56 10.11
CA LEU A 154 -26.80 -10.51 11.30
C LEU A 154 -26.46 -11.64 12.28
N ASN A 155 -26.37 -11.31 13.57
CA ASN A 155 -26.09 -12.22 14.70
C ASN A 155 -24.71 -12.91 14.68
N TRP A 156 -23.82 -12.54 13.77
CA TRP A 156 -22.44 -13.04 13.78
C TRP A 156 -21.60 -12.27 14.78
N ARG A 157 -20.51 -12.90 15.21
CA ARG A 157 -19.48 -12.29 16.06
C ARG A 157 -18.12 -12.39 15.39
N SER A 158 -17.21 -11.52 15.81
CA SER A 158 -15.79 -11.64 15.48
C SER A 158 -14.93 -11.37 16.70
N GLU A 159 -13.76 -12.00 16.72
CA GLU A 159 -12.67 -11.67 17.65
C GLU A 159 -11.45 -11.26 16.83
N ILE A 160 -10.80 -10.15 17.22
CA ILE A 160 -9.69 -9.55 16.48
C ILE A 160 -8.54 -9.34 17.46
N LYS A 161 -7.35 -9.85 17.13
CA LYS A 161 -6.16 -9.77 17.99
C LYS A 161 -4.89 -9.46 17.18
N PRO A 162 -4.24 -8.30 17.36
CA PRO A 162 -4.74 -7.11 18.06
C PRO A 162 -5.83 -6.38 17.26
N ASP A 163 -6.81 -5.79 17.94
CA ASP A 163 -7.83 -4.91 17.34
C ASP A 163 -7.36 -3.45 17.19
N LEU A 164 -6.29 -3.08 17.92
CA LEU A 164 -5.62 -1.79 17.87
C LEU A 164 -4.10 -1.97 17.78
N ILE A 165 -3.51 -1.45 16.70
CA ILE A 165 -2.06 -1.28 16.58
C ILE A 165 -1.75 0.20 16.86
N ALA A 166 -0.98 0.45 17.92
CA ALA A 166 -0.72 1.81 18.42
C ALA A 166 -0.01 2.68 17.37
N SER A 167 1.01 2.11 16.72
CA SER A 167 1.79 2.79 15.69
C SER A 167 2.45 1.79 14.75
N LEU A 168 2.56 2.13 13.47
CA LEU A 168 3.26 1.34 12.46
C LEU A 168 4.15 2.24 11.59
N ASP A 169 5.47 2.06 11.73
CA ASP A 169 6.46 2.82 10.95
C ASP A 169 6.44 2.47 9.47
N GLN A 170 7.05 3.33 8.65
CA GLN A 170 7.13 3.15 7.21
C GLN A 170 7.67 1.75 6.84
N GLY A 171 6.94 1.05 5.97
CA GLY A 171 7.34 -0.25 5.46
C GLY A 171 7.23 -1.40 6.46
N LYS A 172 6.84 -1.14 7.72
CA LYS A 172 6.57 -2.18 8.70
C LYS A 172 5.21 -2.83 8.48
N GLU A 173 5.10 -4.06 8.93
CA GLU A 173 3.88 -4.85 8.90
C GLU A 173 3.65 -5.52 10.25
N GLU A 174 2.38 -5.76 10.57
CA GLU A 174 1.94 -6.45 11.78
C GLU A 174 0.87 -7.49 11.42
N ILE A 175 0.89 -8.61 12.12
CA ILE A 175 -0.05 -9.72 11.89
C ILE A 175 -1.23 -9.54 12.85
N VAL A 176 -2.44 -9.60 12.30
CA VAL A 176 -3.70 -9.55 13.04
C VAL A 176 -4.46 -10.85 12.79
N ALA A 177 -4.76 -11.57 13.87
CA ALA A 177 -5.63 -12.73 13.84
C ALA A 177 -7.10 -12.27 13.91
N ILE A 178 -7.94 -12.84 13.04
CA ILE A 178 -9.37 -12.57 12.96
C ILE A 178 -10.11 -13.90 12.98
N ASP A 179 -10.97 -14.05 13.98
CA ASP A 179 -11.88 -15.18 14.13
C ASP A 179 -13.29 -14.73 13.80
N PHE A 180 -13.85 -15.17 12.67
CA PHE A 180 -15.27 -15.02 12.37
C PHE A 180 -16.04 -16.18 12.98
N ILE A 181 -17.08 -15.84 13.75
CA ILE A 181 -17.92 -16.77 14.49
C ILE A 181 -19.34 -16.62 13.93
N PRO A 182 -19.74 -17.46 12.95
CA PRO A 182 -21.12 -17.53 12.49
C PRO A 182 -22.07 -17.86 13.64
N SER A 183 -23.33 -17.43 13.52
CA SER A 183 -24.36 -17.83 14.48
C SER A 183 -24.65 -19.33 14.37
N GLU A 184 -25.08 -19.97 15.47
CA GLU A 184 -25.40 -21.41 15.48
C GLU A 184 -26.56 -21.77 14.53
N ASP A 185 -27.43 -20.81 14.26
CA ASP A 185 -28.58 -20.89 13.35
C ASP A 185 -28.27 -20.37 11.93
N ALA A 186 -26.99 -20.14 11.60
CA ALA A 186 -26.60 -19.65 10.29
C ALA A 186 -27.05 -20.62 9.18
N SER A 187 -27.78 -20.08 8.20
CA SER A 187 -28.23 -20.82 7.02
C SER A 187 -27.05 -21.25 6.14
N VAL A 188 -27.25 -22.36 5.42
CA VAL A 188 -26.36 -22.76 4.33
C VAL A 188 -26.39 -21.70 3.23
N GLY A 189 -25.21 -21.28 2.76
CA GLY A 189 -25.09 -20.25 1.74
C GLY A 189 -23.78 -19.46 1.82
N ASP A 190 -23.67 -18.42 0.98
CA ASP A 190 -22.53 -17.52 0.92
C ASP A 190 -22.77 -16.27 1.76
N PHE A 191 -21.77 -15.91 2.57
CA PHE A 191 -21.76 -14.72 3.38
C PHE A 191 -20.50 -13.90 3.09
N GLU A 192 -20.62 -12.58 3.16
CA GLU A 192 -19.56 -11.64 2.80
C GLU A 192 -19.26 -10.64 3.95
N PRO A 193 -18.74 -11.10 5.12
CA PRO A 193 -18.21 -10.16 6.11
C PRO A 193 -17.07 -9.31 5.54
N LYS A 194 -16.94 -8.09 6.03
CA LYS A 194 -15.91 -7.13 5.59
C LYS A 194 -14.95 -6.83 6.71
N ILE A 195 -13.66 -6.84 6.40
CA ILE A 195 -12.60 -6.32 7.25
C ILE A 195 -12.39 -4.86 6.87
N ARG A 196 -12.47 -3.99 7.88
CA ARG A 196 -12.24 -2.56 7.77
C ARG A 196 -11.04 -2.15 8.60
N THR A 197 -10.44 -1.05 8.22
CA THR A 197 -9.29 -0.51 8.94
C THR A 197 -9.36 0.99 8.99
N GLU A 198 -9.13 1.60 10.14
CA GLU A 198 -9.07 3.04 10.28
C GLU A 198 -7.76 3.43 10.92
N CYS A 199 -7.06 4.42 10.37
CA CYS A 199 -5.83 4.92 10.97
C CYS A 199 -5.63 6.40 10.69
N ILE A 200 -4.66 6.97 11.42
CA ILE A 200 -4.33 8.40 11.35
C ILE A 200 -2.89 8.55 10.89
N ALA A 201 -2.64 9.52 10.02
CA ALA A 201 -1.31 10.00 9.68
C ALA A 201 -1.34 11.52 9.62
N ASP A 202 -0.39 12.19 10.27
CA ASP A 202 -0.36 13.66 10.36
C ASP A 202 -1.66 14.28 10.91
N ASN A 203 -2.28 13.63 11.90
CA ASN A 203 -3.56 14.06 12.47
C ASN A 203 -4.72 14.09 11.43
N ARG A 204 -4.60 13.36 10.33
CA ARG A 204 -5.63 13.18 9.30
C ARG A 204 -5.96 11.70 9.13
N ARG A 205 -7.22 11.39 8.82
CA ARG A 205 -7.63 10.02 8.51
C ARG A 205 -6.98 9.58 7.20
N VAL A 206 -6.46 8.36 7.19
CA VAL A 206 -5.93 7.72 5.99
C VAL A 206 -7.04 6.89 5.38
N GLU A 207 -7.17 6.99 4.05
CA GLU A 207 -8.11 6.17 3.30
C GLU A 207 -7.64 4.71 3.28
N SER A 208 -8.56 3.79 3.49
CA SER A 208 -8.32 2.35 3.53
C SER A 208 -9.28 1.62 2.60
N GLU A 209 -8.80 0.56 1.97
CA GLU A 209 -9.66 -0.34 1.20
C GLU A 209 -10.24 -1.43 2.11
N ASP A 210 -11.57 -1.57 2.09
CA ASP A 210 -12.25 -2.69 2.73
C ASP A 210 -11.87 -4.02 2.05
N LYS A 211 -11.69 -5.09 2.84
CA LYS A 211 -11.51 -6.45 2.31
C LYS A 211 -12.75 -7.29 2.57
N ILE A 212 -13.34 -7.81 1.51
CA ILE A 212 -14.51 -8.70 1.58
C ILE A 212 -14.01 -10.13 1.73
N VAL A 213 -14.41 -10.79 2.81
CA VAL A 213 -14.13 -12.22 3.06
C VAL A 213 -15.37 -12.99 2.64
N ARG A 214 -15.22 -13.97 1.76
CA ARG A 214 -16.29 -14.85 1.29
C ARG A 214 -16.27 -16.14 2.11
N ILE A 215 -17.36 -16.42 2.80
CA ILE A 215 -17.52 -17.60 3.63
C ILE A 215 -18.69 -18.42 3.10
N HIS A 216 -18.39 -19.58 2.55
CA HIS A 216 -19.38 -20.56 2.11
C HIS A 216 -19.69 -21.51 3.27
N ILE A 217 -20.93 -21.50 3.74
CA ILE A 217 -21.41 -22.40 4.79
C ILE A 217 -22.15 -23.57 4.15
N SER A 218 -21.60 -24.77 4.34
CA SER A 218 -22.16 -26.04 3.86
C SER A 218 -22.88 -26.81 4.97
N ALA A 219 -23.84 -27.65 4.59
CA ALA A 219 -24.59 -28.46 5.56
C ALA A 219 -23.69 -29.49 6.25
N ARG A 220 -23.88 -29.66 7.57
CA ARG A 220 -23.22 -30.74 8.31
C ARG A 220 -23.92 -32.07 8.00
N ALA A 221 -23.19 -33.04 7.47
CA ALA A 221 -23.72 -34.38 7.25
C ALA A 221 -23.99 -35.09 8.58
N ASN A 222 -25.17 -35.69 8.75
CA ASN A 222 -25.48 -36.54 9.90
C ASN A 222 -24.85 -37.93 9.72
N VAL A 223 -23.53 -38.02 9.92
CA VAL A 223 -22.77 -39.26 9.75
C VAL A 223 -23.33 -40.39 10.60
N LEU A 224 -23.71 -40.12 11.86
CA LEU A 224 -24.31 -41.13 12.75
C LEU A 224 -25.62 -41.68 12.19
N GLY A 225 -26.50 -40.80 11.69
CA GLY A 225 -27.76 -41.22 11.06
C GLY A 225 -27.53 -42.07 9.81
N ILE A 226 -26.59 -41.66 8.96
CA ILE A 226 -26.23 -42.40 7.74
C ILE A 226 -25.66 -43.77 8.12
N THR A 227 -24.74 -43.85 9.09
CA THR A 227 -24.14 -45.11 9.54
C THR A 227 -25.20 -46.05 10.13
N LEU A 228 -26.09 -45.56 11.00
CA LEU A 228 -27.19 -46.37 11.55
C LEU A 228 -28.13 -46.89 10.45
N LEU A 229 -28.47 -46.05 9.49
CA LEU A 229 -29.32 -46.42 8.36
C LEU A 229 -28.67 -47.50 7.49
N VAL A 230 -27.38 -47.38 7.21
CA VAL A 230 -26.62 -48.40 6.45
C VAL A 230 -26.56 -49.72 7.22
N ILE A 231 -26.25 -49.69 8.52
CA ILE A 231 -26.22 -50.90 9.37
C ILE A 231 -27.60 -51.57 9.39
N PHE A 232 -28.67 -50.79 9.54
CA PHE A 232 -30.04 -51.29 9.51
C PHE A 232 -30.38 -51.96 8.17
N LEU A 233 -30.03 -51.32 7.05
CA LEU A 233 -30.28 -51.84 5.71
C LEU A 233 -29.53 -53.17 5.45
N VAL A 234 -28.27 -53.24 5.86
CA VAL A 234 -27.47 -54.48 5.77
C VAL A 234 -28.06 -55.58 6.65
N GLY A 235 -28.45 -55.25 7.89
CA GLY A 235 -29.10 -56.19 8.79
C GLY A 235 -30.41 -56.76 8.21
N LEU A 236 -31.21 -55.91 7.56
CA LEU A 236 -32.45 -56.32 6.90
C LEU A 236 -32.17 -57.28 5.72
N LEU A 237 -31.20 -56.96 4.86
CA LEU A 237 -30.79 -57.81 3.74
C LEU A 237 -30.32 -59.19 4.21
N VAL A 238 -29.45 -59.23 5.22
CA VAL A 238 -28.97 -60.49 5.81
C VAL A 238 -30.13 -61.29 6.40
N GLY A 239 -31.04 -60.62 7.12
CA GLY A 239 -32.24 -61.25 7.69
C GLY A 239 -33.12 -61.91 6.63
N ILE A 240 -33.37 -61.23 5.51
CA ILE A 240 -34.15 -61.77 4.39
C ILE A 240 -33.47 -62.99 3.76
N VAL A 241 -32.16 -62.92 3.50
CA VAL A 241 -31.40 -64.05 2.92
C VAL A 241 -31.44 -65.27 3.84
N VAL A 242 -31.22 -65.07 5.14
CA VAL A 242 -31.28 -66.15 6.14
C VAL A 242 -32.68 -66.76 6.22
N PHE A 243 -33.72 -65.92 6.20
CA PHE A 243 -35.11 -66.38 6.23
C PHE A 243 -35.50 -67.13 4.95
N GLY A 244 -35.06 -66.66 3.79
CA GLY A 244 -35.25 -67.32 2.49
C GLY A 244 -34.58 -68.70 2.45
N ILE A 245 -33.31 -68.79 2.85
CA ILE A 245 -32.59 -70.07 2.97
C ILE A 245 -33.34 -71.02 3.92
N LYS A 246 -33.88 -70.52 5.02
CA LYS A 246 -34.64 -71.32 5.99
C LYS A 246 -35.98 -71.82 5.43
N LEU A 247 -36.64 -71.04 4.56
CA LEU A 247 -37.88 -71.45 3.91
C LEU A 247 -37.65 -72.50 2.82
N THR A 248 -36.57 -72.38 2.04
CA THR A 248 -36.22 -73.35 0.97
C THR A 248 -35.69 -74.68 1.49
N ARG A 249 -35.21 -74.73 2.75
CA ARG A 249 -34.73 -75.96 3.41
C ARG A 249 -35.83 -76.77 4.13
N ARG A 250 -37.09 -76.31 4.13
CA ARG A 250 -38.25 -77.07 4.60
C ARG A 250 -39.02 -77.62 3.40
#